data_AF-A0A2T7BL19-F1
#
_entry.id   AF-A0A2T7BL19-F1
#
_cell.length_a   1.000
_cell.length_b   1.000
_cell.length_c   1.000
_cell.angle_alpha   90.00
_cell.angle_beta   90.00
_cell.angle_gamma   90.00
#
_symmetry.space_group_name_H-M   'P 1'
#
loop_
_entity.id
_entity.type
_entity.pdbx_description
1 polymer ?
#
loop_
_entity_poly.entity_id
_entity_poly.type
_entity_poly.pdbx_seq_one_letter_code
_entity_poly.pdbx_strand_id
1 'polypeptide(L)'
;MPDTEEQRKEGIDMHLVRFFVKIMRTVFLGFFWMMLNVFFGLYLGWGLPEMAPTAYLIGFYLFFVASLAGYLVYVYRVWKDRFKKQ
;
A
#
# COMPACT_ATOMS: atom_id res chain seq x y z
N MET A 1 7.27 6.04 -52.28
CA MET A 1 6.92 6.56 -50.94
C MET A 1 5.47 6.24 -50.74
N PRO A 2 5.11 5.30 -49.84
CA PRO A 2 4.98 5.64 -48.41
C PRO A 2 5.11 4.42 -47.45
N ASP A 3 6.18 4.36 -46.64
CA ASP A 3 6.27 3.38 -45.53
C ASP A 3 6.44 4.10 -44.18
N THR A 4 5.88 5.31 -44.07
CA THR A 4 6.02 6.16 -42.87
C THR A 4 4.96 5.86 -41.80
N GLU A 5 4.07 4.88 -42.02
CA GLU A 5 3.03 4.52 -41.05
C GLU A 5 3.50 3.57 -39.93
N GLU A 6 4.66 2.93 -40.07
CA GLU A 6 5.11 1.92 -39.09
C GLU A 6 5.80 2.51 -37.84
N GLN A 7 5.96 3.83 -37.73
CA GLN A 7 6.40 4.47 -36.48
C GLN A 7 5.27 4.67 -35.46
N ARG A 8 4.03 4.25 -35.78
CA ARG A 8 2.83 4.49 -34.96
C ARG A 8 2.44 3.34 -34.02
N LYS A 9 3.33 2.37 -33.75
CA LYS A 9 3.11 1.42 -32.64
C LYS A 9 4.11 1.73 -31.54
N GLU A 10 3.74 2.62 -30.63
CA GLU A 10 3.10 2.20 -29.37
C GLU A 10 3.92 1.11 -28.65
N GLY A 11 5.24 1.26 -28.63
CA GLY A 11 6.04 0.67 -27.57
C GLY A 11 5.49 1.21 -26.27
N ILE A 12 4.72 0.37 -25.57
CA ILE A 12 4.05 0.60 -24.28
C ILE A 12 4.70 1.78 -23.58
N ASP A 13 3.92 2.86 -23.40
CA ASP A 13 4.39 4.13 -22.89
C ASP A 13 5.04 3.92 -21.51
N MET A 14 6.36 3.72 -21.51
CA MET A 14 7.10 3.17 -20.38
C MET A 14 7.06 4.12 -19.17
N HIS A 15 6.71 5.38 -19.44
CA HIS A 15 6.39 6.38 -18.43
C HIS A 15 5.07 6.07 -17.71
N LEU A 16 3.99 5.74 -18.44
CA LEU A 16 2.70 5.35 -17.86
C LEU A 16 2.81 4.06 -17.05
N VAL A 17 3.52 3.05 -17.55
CA VAL A 17 3.69 1.78 -16.82
C VAL A 17 4.40 1.99 -15.49
N ARG A 18 5.46 2.79 -15.46
CA ARG A 18 6.14 3.15 -14.19
C ARG A 18 5.21 3.83 -13.20
N PHE A 19 4.30 4.67 -13.69
CA PHE A 19 3.30 5.34 -12.88
C PHE A 19 2.29 4.33 -12.32
N PHE A 20 1.77 3.44 -13.17
CA PHE A 20 0.84 2.39 -12.78
C PHE A 20 1.46 1.44 -11.77
N VAL A 21 2.69 0.97 -12.00
CA VAL A 21 3.42 0.10 -11.06
C VAL A 21 3.60 0.79 -9.70
N LYS A 22 3.85 2.11 -9.68
CA LYS A 22 3.96 2.88 -8.44
C LYS A 22 2.63 2.94 -7.67
N ILE A 23 1.52 3.15 -8.37
CA ILE A 23 0.17 3.11 -7.78
C ILE A 23 -0.13 1.70 -7.29
N MET A 24 0.08 0.70 -8.14
CA MET A 24 -0.19 -0.71 -7.85
C MET A 24 0.60 -1.17 -6.63
N ARG A 25 1.87 -0.77 -6.47
CA ARG A 25 2.68 -1.07 -5.28
C ARG A 25 2.10 -0.42 -4.01
N THR A 26 1.56 0.78 -4.12
CA THR A 26 0.92 1.49 -2.99
C THR A 26 -0.39 0.80 -2.59
N VAL A 27 -1.19 0.40 -3.58
CA VAL A 27 -2.44 -0.35 -3.37
C VAL A 27 -2.15 -1.74 -2.80
N PHE A 28 -1.17 -2.47 -3.35
CA PHE A 28 -0.73 -3.77 -2.84
C PHE A 28 -0.27 -3.67 -1.39
N LEU A 29 0.49 -2.63 -1.04
CA LEU A 29 0.94 -2.44 0.33
C LEU A 29 -0.25 -2.16 1.27
N GLY A 30 -1.24 -1.37 0.82
CA GLY A 30 -2.49 -1.15 1.57
C GLY A 30 -3.36 -2.41 1.69
N PHE A 31 -3.39 -3.25 0.66
CA PHE A 31 -4.08 -4.54 0.71
C PHE A 31 -3.38 -5.53 1.65
N PHE A 32 -2.06 -5.65 1.53
CA PHE A 32 -1.23 -6.47 2.40
C PHE A 32 -1.37 -6.02 3.85
N TRP A 33 -1.49 -4.71 4.06
CA TRP A 33 -1.77 -4.13 5.36
C TRP A 33 -3.13 -4.49 5.94
N MET A 34 -4.19 -4.35 5.14
CA MET A 34 -5.53 -4.78 5.51
C MET A 34 -5.54 -6.26 5.86
N MET A 35 -4.83 -7.09 5.09
CA MET A 35 -4.70 -8.52 5.34
C MET A 35 -4.04 -8.80 6.69
N LEU A 36 -2.93 -8.12 7.03
CA LEU A 36 -2.31 -8.23 8.35
C LEU A 36 -3.27 -7.80 9.46
N ASN A 37 -4.00 -6.69 9.29
CA ASN A 37 -4.99 -6.23 10.27
C ASN A 37 -6.08 -7.25 10.53
N VAL A 38 -6.61 -7.88 9.48
CA VAL A 38 -7.61 -8.95 9.61
C VAL A 38 -6.99 -10.19 10.25
N PHE A 39 -5.77 -10.56 9.89
CA PHE A 39 -5.06 -11.69 10.50
C PHE A 39 -4.88 -11.47 12.01
N PHE A 40 -4.33 -10.33 12.44
CA PHE A 40 -4.15 -10.05 13.86
C PHE A 40 -5.47 -9.84 14.62
N GLY A 41 -6.49 -9.26 13.98
CA GLY A 41 -7.77 -8.94 14.63
C GLY A 41 -8.71 -10.15 14.78
N LEU A 42 -8.81 -10.97 13.74
CA LEU A 42 -9.74 -12.10 13.66
C LEU A 42 -9.06 -13.45 13.92
N TYR A 43 -7.88 -13.72 13.33
CA TYR A 43 -7.24 -15.04 13.45
C TYR A 43 -6.70 -15.32 14.85
N LEU A 44 -6.13 -14.30 15.51
CA LEU A 44 -5.63 -14.42 16.89
C LEU A 44 -6.73 -14.25 17.95
N GLY A 45 -7.96 -13.91 17.56
CA GLY A 45 -9.07 -13.68 18.49
C GLY A 45 -8.89 -12.47 19.41
N TRP A 46 -7.88 -11.62 19.18
CA TRP A 46 -7.57 -10.45 20.02
C TRP A 46 -8.59 -9.31 19.91
N GLY A 47 -9.52 -9.37 18.94
CA GLY A 47 -10.67 -8.49 18.83
C GLY A 47 -11.87 -8.88 19.71
N LEU A 48 -11.82 -10.02 20.40
CA LEU A 48 -12.91 -10.52 21.23
C LEU A 48 -12.56 -10.37 22.73
N PRO A 49 -13.17 -9.41 23.43
CA PRO A 49 -12.86 -9.13 24.84
C PRO A 49 -13.31 -10.24 25.80
N GLU A 50 -14.13 -11.21 25.36
CA GLU A 50 -14.68 -12.27 26.21
C GLU A 50 -13.68 -13.40 26.55
N MET A 51 -12.56 -13.55 25.81
CA MET A 51 -11.62 -14.67 26.02
C MET A 51 -10.14 -14.28 26.13
N ALA A 52 -9.75 -13.03 25.83
CA ALA A 52 -8.34 -12.64 25.72
C ALA A 52 -7.82 -11.84 26.94
N PRO A 53 -6.67 -12.20 27.52
CA PRO A 53 -5.98 -11.38 28.53
C PRO A 53 -5.68 -9.97 28.01
N THR A 54 -5.89 -8.94 28.84
CA THR A 54 -5.77 -7.51 28.52
C THR A 54 -4.47 -7.11 27.81
N ALA A 55 -3.37 -7.85 28.03
CA ALA A 55 -2.09 -7.63 27.37
C ALA A 55 -2.14 -7.81 25.84
N TYR A 56 -2.94 -8.75 25.35
CA TYR A 56 -3.08 -9.01 23.91
C TYR A 56 -3.90 -7.94 23.19
N LEU A 57 -4.91 -7.38 23.87
CA LEU A 57 -5.65 -6.21 23.39
C LEU A 57 -4.70 -5.00 23.21
N ILE A 58 -3.89 -4.68 24.22
CA ILE A 58 -2.95 -3.55 24.16
C ILE A 58 -1.90 -3.76 23.06
N GLY A 59 -1.37 -4.97 22.92
CA GLY A 59 -0.46 -5.32 21.83
C GLY A 59 -1.08 -5.15 20.45
N PHE A 60 -2.34 -5.54 20.28
CA PHE A 60 -3.08 -5.35 19.03
C PHE A 60 -3.26 -3.87 18.69
N TYR A 61 -3.71 -3.05 19.64
CA TYR A 61 -3.92 -1.62 19.40
C TYR A 61 -2.61 -0.87 19.15
N LEU A 62 -1.52 -1.22 19.84
CA LEU A 62 -0.19 -0.66 19.55
C LEU A 62 0.28 -1.04 18.15
N PHE A 63 0.11 -2.30 17.76
CA PHE A 63 0.44 -2.75 16.41
C PHE A 63 -0.45 -2.04 15.38
N PHE A 64 -1.75 -1.94 15.62
CA PHE A 64 -2.70 -1.23 14.76
C PHE A 64 -2.27 0.22 14.54
N VAL A 65 -1.92 0.96 15.60
CA VAL A 65 -1.50 2.37 15.52
C VAL A 65 -0.12 2.53 14.89
N ALA A 66 0.87 1.72 15.30
CA ALA A 66 2.21 1.72 14.73
C ALA A 66 2.18 1.38 13.24
N SER A 67 1.32 0.42 12.90
CA SER A 67 1.00 0.11 11.53
C SER A 67 0.44 1.39 10.90
N LEU A 68 -0.74 1.89 11.29
CA LEU A 68 -1.41 3.03 10.65
C LEU A 68 -0.46 4.21 10.38
N ALA A 69 0.38 4.56 11.35
CA ALA A 69 1.42 5.57 11.21
C ALA A 69 2.43 5.26 10.09
N GLY A 70 2.93 4.02 10.02
CA GLY A 70 3.80 3.55 8.93
C GLY A 70 3.16 3.65 7.54
N TYR A 71 1.87 3.33 7.40
CA TYR A 71 1.15 3.49 6.13
C TYR A 71 1.03 4.96 5.73
N LEU A 72 0.62 5.83 6.66
CA LEU A 72 0.53 7.27 6.41
C LEU A 72 1.89 7.87 6.03
N VAL A 73 2.97 7.51 6.73
CA VAL A 73 4.34 7.96 6.42
C VAL A 73 4.78 7.47 5.06
N TYR A 74 4.46 6.23 4.69
CA TYR A 74 4.80 5.69 3.37
C TYR A 74 4.09 6.46 2.24
N VAL A 75 2.76 6.63 2.34
CA VAL A 75 1.97 7.40 1.37
C VAL A 75 2.50 8.83 1.28
N TYR A 76 2.71 9.47 2.43
CA TYR A 76 3.27 10.83 2.49
C TYR A 76 4.66 10.92 1.85
N ARG A 77 5.56 9.97 2.09
CA ARG A 77 6.91 9.95 1.50
C ARG A 77 6.87 9.75 -0.01
N VAL A 78 6.04 8.82 -0.48
CA VAL A 78 5.86 8.52 -1.91
C VAL A 78 5.32 9.73 -2.69
N TRP A 79 4.47 10.54 -2.06
CA TRP A 79 3.91 11.77 -2.62
C TRP A 79 4.80 13.00 -2.40
N LYS A 80 5.51 13.12 -1.29
CA LYS A 80 6.45 14.22 -1.02
C LYS A 80 7.60 14.27 -2.03
N ASP A 81 8.10 13.11 -2.46
CA ASP A 81 9.13 13.03 -3.49
C ASP A 81 8.65 13.55 -4.87
N ARG A 82 7.33 13.66 -5.08
CA ARG A 82 6.75 14.27 -6.29
C ARG A 82 6.65 15.79 -6.18
N PHE A 83 6.43 16.32 -4.98
CA PHE A 83 6.31 17.77 -4.76
C PHE A 83 7.65 18.50 -4.65
N LYS A 84 8.76 17.81 -4.35
CA LYS A 84 10.11 18.43 -4.33
C LYS A 84 10.79 18.51 -5.71
N LYS A 85 10.08 18.17 -6.78
CA LYS A 85 10.56 18.15 -8.17
C LYS A 85 9.75 19.05 -9.10
N GLN A 86 9.10 20.08 -8.54
CA GLN A 86 8.71 21.28 -9.29
C GLN A 86 9.73 22.38 -9.02
#